data_AF-A0A2S4PIV3-F1
#
_entry.id   AF-A0A2S4PIV3-F1
#
_cell.length_a   1.000
_cell.length_b   1.000
_cell.length_c   1.000
_cell.angle_alpha   90.00
_cell.angle_beta   90.00
_cell.angle_gamma   90.00
#
_symmetry.space_group_name_H-M   'P 1'
#
loop_
_entity.id
_entity.type
_entity.pdbx_description
1 polymer ?
#
loop_
_entity_poly.entity_id
_entity_poly.type
_entity_poly.pdbx_seq_one_letter_code
_entity_poly.pdbx_strand_id
1 'polypeptide(L)'
;MGLGSAFIRLAFSSLILCVVALATINDDIREFVRVTAEMEILRAQVAISFSSKGNSSGLGPLLGIKPSSLILVPKELQLRPKRMLDRGTHNTNLVVLPSKIKALKLVCENKAVQSNFQEWGLMELCKEEAQNVFSKYINSVLEKKSRIAISKGDIQNAPIVELGVLRCMKRHKLCASEQPSDKKLAS
;
A
#
# COMPACT_ATOMS: atom_id res chain seq x y z
N MET A 1 -14.42 -54.00 13.13
CA MET A 1 -14.94 -52.97 12.22
C MET A 1 -14.87 -51.62 12.93
N GLY A 2 -14.03 -50.67 12.52
CA GLY A 2 -13.95 -49.39 13.25
C GLY A 2 -12.85 -48.40 12.85
N LEU A 3 -11.81 -48.79 12.10
CA LEU A 3 -10.76 -47.85 11.70
C LEU A 3 -11.10 -47.01 10.46
N GLY A 4 -11.97 -47.50 9.56
CA GLY A 4 -12.29 -46.80 8.31
C GLY A 4 -13.04 -45.47 8.48
N SER A 5 -13.86 -45.32 9.53
CA SER A 5 -14.71 -44.12 9.69
C SER A 5 -13.95 -42.89 10.22
N ALA A 6 -12.89 -43.10 11.00
CA ALA A 6 -12.06 -42.02 11.55
C ALA A 6 -11.19 -41.37 10.45
N PHE A 7 -10.59 -42.17 9.57
CA PHE A 7 -9.79 -41.66 8.44
C PHE A 7 -10.65 -40.92 7.41
N ILE A 8 -11.87 -41.40 7.15
CA ILE A 8 -12.81 -40.70 6.25
C ILE A 8 -13.23 -39.36 6.89
N ARG A 9 -13.55 -39.31 8.18
CA ARG A 9 -13.88 -38.05 8.87
C ARG A 9 -12.73 -37.03 8.88
N LEU A 10 -11.49 -37.49 9.03
CA LEU A 10 -10.29 -36.64 8.95
C LEU A 10 -10.02 -36.13 7.53
N ALA A 11 -10.24 -36.96 6.51
CA ALA A 11 -10.10 -36.56 5.12
C ALA A 11 -11.17 -35.52 4.73
N PHE A 12 -12.43 -35.74 5.13
CA PHE A 12 -13.52 -34.79 4.89
C PHE A 12 -13.34 -33.47 5.66
N SER A 13 -12.87 -33.52 6.90
CA SER A 13 -12.58 -32.28 7.65
C SER A 13 -11.45 -31.50 7.01
N SER A 14 -10.37 -32.17 6.58
CA SER A 14 -9.27 -31.54 5.84
C SER A 14 -9.74 -30.94 4.51
N LEU A 15 -10.61 -31.61 3.77
CA LEU A 15 -11.15 -31.11 2.51
C LEU A 15 -12.05 -29.88 2.71
N ILE A 16 -12.92 -29.91 3.73
CA ILE A 16 -13.76 -28.76 4.09
C ILE A 16 -12.88 -27.59 4.55
N LEU A 17 -11.87 -27.83 5.38
CA LEU A 17 -10.91 -26.80 5.81
C LEU A 17 -10.15 -26.20 4.62
N CYS A 18 -9.73 -27.01 3.64
CA CYS A 18 -9.10 -26.52 2.42
C CYS A 18 -10.05 -25.68 1.56
N VAL A 19 -11.31 -26.11 1.38
CA VAL A 19 -12.31 -25.37 0.59
C VAL A 19 -12.67 -24.05 1.26
N VAL A 20 -12.88 -24.05 2.57
CA VAL A 20 -13.17 -22.83 3.35
C VAL A 20 -11.98 -21.88 3.29
N ALA A 21 -10.75 -22.38 3.49
CA ALA A 21 -9.55 -21.55 3.38
C ALA A 21 -9.39 -20.93 1.99
N LEU A 22 -9.65 -21.69 0.92
CA LEU A 22 -9.56 -21.19 -0.45
C LEU A 22 -10.64 -20.14 -0.75
N ALA A 23 -11.87 -20.33 -0.26
CA ALA A 23 -12.95 -19.36 -0.38
C ALA A 23 -12.62 -18.06 0.35
N THR A 24 -12.11 -18.13 1.58
CA THR A 24 -11.72 -16.94 2.36
C THR A 24 -10.55 -16.18 1.72
N ILE A 25 -9.57 -16.88 1.14
CA ILE A 25 -8.47 -16.25 0.40
C ILE A 25 -9.01 -15.48 -0.81
N ASN A 26 -9.99 -16.05 -1.51
CA ASN A 26 -10.59 -15.41 -2.69
C ASN A 26 -11.36 -14.13 -2.32
N ASP A 27 -12.07 -14.14 -1.19
CA ASP A 27 -12.78 -12.96 -0.68
C ASP A 27 -11.79 -11.86 -0.23
N ASP A 28 -10.71 -12.23 0.46
CA ASP A 28 -9.66 -11.30 0.87
C ASP A 28 -8.97 -10.65 -0.34
N ILE A 29 -8.66 -11.44 -1.38
CA ILE A 29 -8.08 -10.94 -2.63
C ILE A 29 -9.07 -10.01 -3.33
N ARG A 30 -10.36 -10.38 -3.41
CA ARG A 30 -11.40 -9.54 -4.03
C ARG A 30 -11.55 -8.21 -3.30
N GLU A 31 -11.59 -8.24 -1.98
CA GLU A 31 -11.67 -7.03 -1.16
C GLU A 31 -10.43 -6.16 -1.36
N PHE A 32 -9.24 -6.76 -1.40
CA PHE A 32 -7.99 -6.04 -1.66
C PHE A 32 -7.97 -5.36 -3.03
N VAL A 33 -8.38 -6.06 -4.09
CA VAL A 33 -8.48 -5.50 -5.43
C VAL A 33 -9.49 -4.35 -5.46
N ARG A 34 -10.64 -4.49 -4.80
CA ARG A 34 -11.65 -3.42 -4.70
C ARG A 34 -11.09 -2.18 -4.01
N VAL A 35 -10.50 -2.34 -2.83
CA VAL A 35 -9.98 -1.22 -2.03
C VAL A 35 -8.83 -0.51 -2.75
N THR A 36 -7.92 -1.26 -3.39
CA THR A 36 -6.82 -0.66 -4.16
C THR A 36 -7.30 0.06 -5.42
N ALA A 37 -8.34 -0.45 -6.10
CA ALA A 37 -8.96 0.26 -7.21
C ALA A 37 -9.66 1.57 -6.78
N GLU A 38 -10.36 1.56 -5.64
CA GLU A 38 -10.96 2.78 -5.07
C GLU A 38 -9.88 3.84 -4.74
N MET A 39 -8.73 3.42 -4.20
CA MET A 39 -7.60 4.32 -3.98
C MET A 39 -7.06 4.92 -5.28
N GLU A 40 -6.97 4.13 -6.36
CA GLU A 40 -6.55 4.64 -7.66
C GLU A 40 -7.53 5.67 -8.23
N ILE A 41 -8.84 5.41 -8.12
CA ILE A 41 -9.88 6.37 -8.53
C ILE A 41 -9.72 7.68 -7.77
N LEU A 42 -9.38 7.61 -6.48
CA LEU A 42 -9.12 8.77 -5.63
C LEU A 42 -7.74 9.41 -5.85
N ARG A 43 -6.91 8.87 -6.76
CA ARG A 43 -5.50 9.26 -6.96
C ARG A 43 -4.67 9.22 -5.67
N ALA A 44 -5.06 8.36 -4.75
CA ALA A 44 -4.36 8.14 -3.51
C ALA A 44 -3.12 7.26 -3.74
N GLN A 45 -2.07 7.49 -2.95
CA GLN A 45 -0.87 6.68 -2.91
C GLN A 45 -0.59 6.24 -1.49
N VAL A 46 -0.03 5.04 -1.33
CA VAL A 46 0.49 4.58 -0.05
C VAL A 46 1.90 5.12 0.10
N ALA A 47 2.09 6.01 1.05
CA ALA A 47 3.36 6.64 1.35
C ALA A 47 4.04 5.93 2.51
N ILE A 48 5.28 5.49 2.30
CA ILE A 48 6.12 4.90 3.35
C ILE A 48 7.27 5.84 3.70
N SER A 49 7.57 5.99 4.98
CA SER A 49 8.68 6.85 5.41
C SER A 49 10.02 6.28 4.97
N PHE A 50 10.80 7.06 4.22
CA PHE A 50 12.16 6.71 3.85
C PHE A 50 13.11 7.06 5.00
N SER A 51 13.38 6.11 5.91
CA SER A 51 14.37 6.31 6.97
C SER A 51 15.76 5.92 6.46
N SER A 52 16.51 6.88 5.92
CA SER A 52 17.97 6.82 5.98
C SER A 52 18.40 7.59 7.22
N LYS A 53 18.68 6.88 8.33
CA LYS A 53 19.37 7.36 9.55
C LYS A 53 19.37 8.89 9.73
N GLY A 54 18.45 9.44 10.51
CA GLY A 54 18.55 10.83 10.93
C GLY A 54 17.28 11.36 11.58
N ASN A 55 17.42 11.85 12.80
CA ASN A 55 16.38 12.51 13.57
C ASN A 55 15.89 13.76 12.82
N SER A 56 14.70 13.73 12.24
CA SER A 56 13.95 14.95 11.98
C SER A 56 12.49 14.72 12.34
N SER A 57 11.97 15.61 13.17
CA SER A 57 10.58 15.66 13.67
C SER A 57 9.56 16.08 12.61
N GLY A 58 9.99 16.19 11.35
CA GLY A 58 9.14 16.44 10.19
C GLY A 58 8.73 15.14 9.50
N LEU A 59 7.62 15.18 8.78
CA LEU A 59 7.28 14.19 7.77
C LEU A 59 8.33 14.27 6.65
N GLY A 60 9.48 13.63 6.84
CA GLY A 60 10.56 13.58 5.85
C GLY A 60 10.11 12.96 4.52
N PRO A 61 11.01 12.90 3.52
CA PRO A 61 10.66 12.38 2.20
C PRO A 61 10.00 10.99 2.30
N LEU A 62 8.84 10.87 1.66
CA LEU A 62 8.08 9.63 1.63
C LEU A 62 8.27 8.95 0.29
N LEU A 63 8.23 7.62 0.27
CA LEU A 63 8.17 6.87 -0.97
C LEU A 63 6.69 6.65 -1.33
N GLY A 64 6.23 7.25 -2.42
CA GLY A 64 4.86 7.14 -2.91
C GLY A 64 4.67 5.87 -3.71
N ILE A 65 3.85 4.96 -3.20
CA ILE A 65 3.55 3.68 -3.83
C ILE A 65 2.14 3.74 -4.41
N LYS A 66 2.03 3.41 -5.69
CA LYS A 66 0.72 3.28 -6.34
C LYS A 66 -0.03 2.07 -5.79
N PRO A 67 -1.35 2.15 -5.60
CA PRO A 67 -2.13 1.02 -5.14
C PRO A 67 -2.00 -0.22 -6.05
N SER A 68 -1.91 -0.03 -7.37
CA SER A 68 -1.68 -1.12 -8.34
C SER A 68 -0.34 -1.84 -8.20
N SER A 69 0.64 -1.25 -7.52
CA SER A 69 1.92 -1.90 -7.23
C SER A 69 1.88 -2.73 -5.94
N LEU A 70 0.78 -2.69 -5.19
CA LEU A 70 0.62 -3.43 -3.95
C LEU A 70 0.16 -4.87 -4.23
N ILE A 71 0.73 -5.79 -3.48
CA ILE A 71 0.46 -7.22 -3.58
C ILE A 71 0.04 -7.72 -2.20
N LEU A 72 -1.18 -8.25 -2.11
CA LEU A 72 -1.60 -8.99 -0.93
C LEU A 72 -0.89 -10.35 -0.91
N VAL A 73 -0.26 -10.66 0.22
CA VAL A 73 0.35 -11.95 0.50
C VAL A 73 -0.42 -12.60 1.66
N PRO A 74 -1.43 -13.44 1.35
CA PRO A 74 -2.17 -14.21 2.35
C PRO A 74 -1.24 -15.02 3.25
N LYS A 75 -1.65 -15.24 4.49
CA LYS A 75 -0.89 -16.03 5.48
C LYS A 75 -0.51 -17.42 4.96
N GLU A 76 -1.40 -18.05 4.23
CA GLU A 76 -1.25 -19.40 3.68
C GLU A 76 -0.18 -19.46 2.59
N LEU A 77 0.05 -18.33 1.91
CA LEU A 77 1.09 -18.16 0.88
C LEU A 77 2.38 -17.56 1.44
N GLN A 78 2.49 -17.39 2.76
CA GLN A 78 3.74 -16.99 3.40
C GLN A 78 4.73 -18.15 3.38
N LEU A 79 5.44 -18.26 2.25
CA LEU A 79 6.65 -19.03 2.13
C LEU A 79 7.58 -18.53 3.25
N ARG A 80 7.81 -19.38 4.25
CA ARG A 80 8.55 -19.07 5.48
C ARG A 80 9.80 -18.24 5.17
N PRO A 81 9.90 -16.98 5.63
CA PRO A 81 11.15 -16.26 5.55
C PRO A 81 12.07 -16.82 6.66
N LYS A 82 13.14 -17.52 6.27
CA LYS A 82 14.29 -17.71 7.17
C LYS A 82 14.90 -16.33 7.38
N ARG A 83 14.59 -15.73 8.54
CA ARG A 83 15.11 -14.46 9.09
C ARG A 83 14.50 -13.18 8.49
N MET A 84 13.82 -12.44 9.35
CA MET A 84 13.45 -11.05 9.14
C MET A 84 14.73 -10.19 9.20
N LEU A 85 14.80 -9.18 8.34
CA LEU A 85 15.90 -8.21 8.23
C LEU A 85 17.21 -8.79 7.69
N ASP A 86 17.18 -9.25 6.44
CA ASP A 86 18.37 -9.07 5.60
C ASP A 86 17.96 -8.31 4.35
N ARG A 87 18.82 -7.36 3.97
CA ARG A 87 18.74 -6.62 2.71
C ARG A 87 18.85 -7.65 1.57
N GLY A 88 17.70 -8.16 1.13
CA GLY A 88 17.60 -9.13 0.05
C GLY A 88 18.01 -10.54 0.48
N THR A 89 17.05 -11.37 0.86
CA THR A 89 17.30 -12.82 0.97
C THR A 89 16.13 -13.62 0.38
N HIS A 90 16.51 -14.41 -0.64
CA HIS A 90 15.77 -15.38 -1.45
C HIS A 90 14.88 -14.82 -2.57
N ASN A 91 15.40 -14.89 -3.82
CA ASN A 91 14.79 -15.04 -5.17
C ASN A 91 13.39 -14.50 -5.51
N THR A 92 12.74 -13.81 -4.58
CA THR A 92 11.43 -13.22 -4.71
C THR A 92 11.69 -11.75 -4.94
N ASN A 93 11.21 -11.24 -6.08
CA ASN A 93 11.32 -9.83 -6.43
C ASN A 93 10.34 -8.99 -5.59
N LEU A 94 10.07 -9.36 -4.33
CA LEU A 94 9.05 -8.76 -3.46
C LEU A 94 9.68 -8.20 -2.18
N VAL A 95 9.22 -7.01 -1.80
CA VAL A 95 9.58 -6.30 -0.56
C VAL A 95 8.33 -6.15 0.28
N VAL A 96 8.34 -6.69 1.49
CA VAL A 96 7.21 -6.58 2.42
C VAL A 96 7.17 -5.18 3.04
N LEU A 97 6.02 -4.54 2.98
CA LEU A 97 5.79 -3.23 3.58
C LEU A 97 5.71 -3.31 5.11
N PRO A 98 6.10 -2.24 5.84
CA PRO A 98 6.02 -2.22 7.29
C PRO A 98 4.58 -2.40 7.76
N SER A 99 4.39 -3.23 8.80
CA SER A 99 3.07 -3.56 9.35
C SER A 99 2.51 -2.49 10.30
N LYS A 100 3.22 -1.40 10.57
CA LYS A 100 2.74 -0.34 11.47
C LYS A 100 2.03 0.73 10.65
N ILE A 101 0.75 1.01 10.94
CA ILE A 101 0.00 2.09 10.28
C ILE A 101 0.75 3.43 10.36
N LYS A 102 1.39 3.76 11.48
CA LYS A 102 2.15 5.03 11.59
C LYS A 102 3.26 5.16 10.54
N ALA A 103 3.75 4.03 10.00
CA ALA A 103 4.74 3.98 8.92
C ALA A 103 4.12 3.96 7.51
N LEU A 104 2.81 3.68 7.40
CA LEU A 104 2.02 3.66 6.16
C LEU A 104 1.01 4.82 6.18
N LYS A 105 1.21 5.83 5.34
CA LYS A 105 0.27 6.96 5.24
C LYS A 105 -0.42 6.93 3.90
N LEU A 106 -1.68 7.38 3.84
CA LEU A 106 -2.32 7.63 2.55
C LEU A 106 -2.07 9.08 2.14
N VAL A 107 -1.60 9.31 0.93
CA VAL A 107 -1.34 10.66 0.41
C VAL A 107 -2.15 10.88 -0.85
N CYS A 108 -2.71 12.06 -0.99
CA CYS A 108 -3.63 12.43 -2.07
C CYS A 108 -3.12 13.70 -2.76
N GLU A 109 -3.43 13.82 -4.04
CA GLU A 109 -3.29 15.10 -4.74
C GLU A 109 -4.34 16.09 -4.22
N ASN A 110 -3.90 17.32 -3.93
CA ASN A 110 -4.81 18.40 -3.58
C ASN A 110 -5.67 18.74 -4.80
N LYS A 111 -6.98 18.48 -4.68
CA LYS A 111 -7.92 18.63 -5.80
C LYS A 111 -8.08 20.08 -6.27
N ALA A 112 -7.99 21.05 -5.36
CA ALA A 112 -8.12 22.47 -5.70
C ALA A 112 -6.92 22.97 -6.50
N VAL A 113 -5.71 22.56 -6.10
CA VAL A 113 -4.49 22.86 -6.87
C VAL A 113 -4.57 22.23 -8.25
N GLN A 114 -4.98 20.97 -8.34
CA GLN A 114 -5.07 20.27 -9.62
C GLN A 114 -6.14 20.84 -10.56
N SER A 115 -7.27 21.31 -10.05
CA SER A 115 -8.32 21.92 -10.88
C SER A 115 -7.89 23.29 -11.42
N ASN A 116 -7.12 24.05 -10.63
CA ASN A 116 -6.75 25.43 -10.94
C ASN A 116 -5.42 25.53 -11.70
N PHE A 117 -4.52 24.56 -11.53
CA PHE A 117 -3.17 24.58 -12.09
C PHE A 117 -2.82 23.23 -12.74
N GLN A 118 -3.13 23.07 -14.02
CA GLN A 118 -3.04 21.78 -14.73
C GLN A 118 -1.65 21.11 -14.70
N GLU A 119 -0.57 21.89 -14.64
CA GLU A 119 0.80 21.36 -14.65
C GLU A 119 1.39 21.18 -13.24
N TRP A 120 0.75 21.77 -12.23
CA TRP A 120 1.25 21.84 -10.87
C TRP A 120 0.41 20.94 -9.96
N GLY A 121 1.08 20.25 -9.05
CA GLY A 121 0.43 19.39 -8.08
C GLY A 121 1.02 19.62 -6.70
N LEU A 122 0.18 19.39 -5.70
CA LEU A 122 0.55 19.39 -4.31
C LEU A 122 0.06 18.09 -3.70
N MET A 123 0.97 17.37 -3.04
CA MET A 123 0.62 16.15 -2.32
C MET A 123 0.35 16.49 -0.86
N GLU A 124 -0.75 15.99 -0.33
CA GLU A 124 -1.16 16.16 1.07
C GLU A 124 -1.55 14.82 1.67
N LEU A 125 -1.72 14.78 2.99
CA LEU A 125 -2.39 13.64 3.60
C LEU A 125 -3.82 13.61 3.08
N CYS A 126 -4.29 12.44 2.66
CA CYS A 126 -5.70 12.28 2.33
C CYS A 126 -6.58 12.70 3.53
N LYS A 127 -7.82 13.11 3.23
CA LYS A 127 -8.83 13.44 4.24
C LYS A 127 -8.92 12.34 5.31
N GLU A 128 -9.20 12.76 6.54
CA GLU A 128 -9.22 11.89 7.71
C GLU A 128 -10.12 10.66 7.51
N GLU A 129 -11.28 10.82 6.88
CA GLU A 129 -12.18 9.73 6.52
C GLU A 129 -11.47 8.64 5.68
N ALA A 130 -10.77 9.02 4.61
CA ALA A 130 -10.04 8.09 3.76
C ALA A 130 -8.86 7.43 4.50
N GLN A 131 -8.17 8.18 5.36
CA GLN A 131 -7.12 7.63 6.24
C GLN A 131 -7.68 6.58 7.19
N ASN A 132 -8.85 6.83 7.77
CA ASN A 132 -9.49 5.95 8.72
C ASN A 132 -9.96 4.66 8.05
N VAL A 133 -10.58 4.76 6.87
CA VAL A 133 -10.95 3.59 6.05
C VAL A 133 -9.73 2.76 5.70
N PHE A 134 -8.66 3.40 5.20
CA PHE A 134 -7.41 2.72 4.88
C PHE A 134 -6.80 2.04 6.11
N SER A 135 -6.69 2.76 7.22
CA SER A 135 -6.13 2.25 8.47
C SER A 135 -6.90 1.04 8.99
N LYS A 136 -8.24 1.11 8.96
CA LYS A 136 -9.11 -0.01 9.37
C LYS A 136 -8.90 -1.22 8.47
N TYR A 137 -8.83 -1.02 7.15
CA TYR A 137 -8.59 -2.10 6.20
C TYR A 137 -7.22 -2.77 6.41
N ILE A 138 -6.15 -1.97 6.53
CA ILE A 138 -4.80 -2.47 6.79
C ILE A 138 -4.74 -3.26 8.10
N ASN A 139 -5.38 -2.78 9.16
CA ASN A 139 -5.47 -3.53 10.41
C ASN A 139 -6.14 -4.88 10.23
N SER A 140 -7.28 -4.94 9.53
CA SER A 140 -7.96 -6.20 9.20
C SER A 140 -7.04 -7.18 8.46
N VAL A 141 -6.29 -6.70 7.46
CA VAL A 141 -5.30 -7.51 6.72
C VAL A 141 -4.23 -8.07 7.68
N LEU A 142 -3.73 -7.26 8.59
CA LEU A 142 -2.68 -7.63 9.54
C LEU A 142 -3.17 -8.58 10.64
N GLU A 143 -4.40 -8.42 11.12
CA GLU A 143 -5.06 -9.31 12.09
C GLU A 143 -5.21 -10.73 11.53
N LYS A 144 -5.51 -10.85 10.22
CA LYS A 144 -5.51 -12.13 9.48
C LYS A 144 -4.10 -12.70 9.27
N LYS A 145 -3.08 -12.03 9.79
CA LYS A 145 -1.64 -12.31 9.61
C LYS A 145 -1.19 -12.21 8.15
N SER A 146 -2.00 -11.66 7.25
CA SER A 146 -1.62 -11.39 5.87
C SER A 146 -0.63 -10.22 5.80
N ARG A 147 0.10 -10.09 4.69
CA ARG A 147 1.09 -9.04 4.48
C ARG A 147 0.80 -8.29 3.19
N ILE A 148 1.30 -7.07 3.11
CA ILE A 148 1.31 -6.31 1.86
C ILE A 148 2.76 -6.20 1.41
N ALA A 149 2.99 -6.47 0.13
CA ALA A 149 4.28 -6.40 -0.51
C ALA A 149 4.22 -5.51 -1.75
N ILE A 150 5.40 -5.14 -2.25
CA ILE A 150 5.62 -4.43 -3.50
C ILE A 150 6.75 -5.12 -4.26
N SER A 151 6.76 -5.06 -5.59
CA SER A 151 7.92 -5.57 -6.31
C SER A 151 9.19 -4.73 -6.08
N LYS A 152 10.37 -5.34 -6.19
CA LYS A 152 11.66 -4.65 -6.09
C LYS A 152 11.87 -3.65 -7.24
N GLY A 153 11.29 -3.92 -8.42
CA GLY A 153 11.30 -2.96 -9.51
C GLY A 153 10.45 -1.74 -9.19
N ASP A 154 9.24 -1.96 -8.67
CA ASP A 154 8.32 -0.87 -8.34
C ASP A 154 8.83 -0.01 -7.19
N ILE A 155 9.45 -0.60 -6.16
CA ILE A 155 10.03 0.19 -5.06
C ILE A 155 11.22 1.06 -5.51
N GLN A 156 12.02 0.58 -6.47
CA GLN A 156 13.16 1.35 -7.01
C GLN A 156 12.71 2.50 -7.91
N ASN A 157 11.58 2.33 -8.59
CA ASN A 157 10.99 3.34 -9.47
C ASN A 157 9.92 4.20 -8.78
N ALA A 158 9.64 3.95 -7.50
CA ALA A 158 8.62 4.67 -6.76
C ALA A 158 9.05 6.13 -6.55
N PRO A 159 8.16 7.11 -6.83
CA PRO A 159 8.48 8.52 -6.67
C PRO A 159 8.72 8.90 -5.21
N ILE A 160 9.64 9.83 -4.99
CA ILE A 160 9.75 10.54 -3.71
C ILE A 160 8.63 11.58 -3.66
N VAL A 161 7.79 11.49 -2.63
CA VAL A 161 6.69 12.40 -2.33
C VAL A 161 7.07 13.27 -1.14
N GLU A 162 6.92 14.58 -1.32
CA GLU A 162 7.04 15.58 -0.26
C GLU A 162 5.67 16.21 -0.03
N LEU A 163 5.26 16.26 1.23
CA LEU A 163 3.94 16.79 1.60
C LEU A 163 3.97 18.31 1.65
N GLY A 164 2.93 18.96 1.13
CA GLY A 164 2.77 20.41 1.14
C GLY A 164 3.72 21.17 0.20
N VAL A 165 4.54 20.46 -0.59
CA VAL A 165 5.43 21.07 -1.56
C VAL A 165 4.77 21.07 -2.93
N LEU A 166 4.59 22.26 -3.50
CA LEU A 166 4.09 22.41 -4.86
C LEU A 166 5.18 21.96 -5.85
N ARG A 167 4.84 21.03 -6.73
CA ARG A 167 5.77 20.48 -7.72
C ARG A 167 5.14 20.43 -9.10
N CYS A 168 6.01 20.55 -10.10
CA CYS A 168 5.63 20.29 -11.48
C CYS A 168 5.36 18.78 -11.67
N MET A 169 4.15 18.42 -12.13
CA MET A 169 3.73 17.03 -12.28
C MET A 169 4.06 16.44 -13.67
N LYS A 170 4.64 17.24 -14.58
CA LYS A 170 5.11 16.74 -15.89
C LYS A 170 6.33 15.85 -15.71
N ARG A 171 6.20 14.57 -16.10
CA ARG A 171 7.23 13.52 -15.91
C ARG A 171 8.62 13.86 -16.48
N HIS A 172 8.71 14.62 -17.57
CA HIS A 172 10.00 14.83 -18.29
C HIS A 172 10.16 16.24 -18.89
N LYS A 173 9.37 17.22 -18.46
CA LYS A 173 9.49 18.61 -18.95
C LYS A 173 9.27 19.58 -17.79
N LEU A 174 9.98 20.72 -17.84
CA LEU A 174 9.64 21.87 -17.03
C LEU A 174 8.17 22.25 -17.29
N CYS A 175 7.49 22.70 -16.24
CA CYS A 175 6.18 23.30 -16.39
C CYS A 175 6.32 24.52 -17.30
N ALA A 176 5.40 24.67 -18.24
CA ALA A 176 5.38 25.82 -19.15
C ALA A 176 4.80 27.05 -18.44
N SER A 177 3.91 26.83 -17.47
CA SER A 177 3.34 27.85 -16.60
C SER A 177 4.29 28.18 -15.43
N GLU A 178 4.31 29.46 -15.04
CA GLU A 178 5.00 29.89 -13.82
C GLU A 178 4.43 29.20 -12.58
N GLN A 179 5.27 29.05 -11.56
CA GLN A 179 4.85 28.48 -10.29
C GLN A 179 3.75 29.35 -9.65
N PRO A 180 2.59 28.77 -9.31
CA PRO A 180 1.54 29.45 -8.56
C PRO A 180 2.08 30.01 -7.24
N SER A 181 1.77 31.27 -6.95
CA SER A 181 2.12 31.90 -5.67
C SER A 181 1.16 31.46 -4.56
N ASP A 182 1.60 31.56 -3.31
CA ASP A 182 0.79 31.19 -2.13
C ASP A 182 -0.57 31.91 -2.10
N LYS A 183 -0.61 33.16 -2.56
CA LYS A 183 -1.87 33.93 -2.68
C LYS A 183 -2.86 33.30 -3.66
N LYS A 184 -2.36 32.73 -4.76
CA LYS A 184 -3.19 32.02 -5.76
C LYS A 184 -3.57 30.61 -5.31
N LEU A 185 -2.82 30.01 -4.39
CA LEU A 185 -3.15 28.72 -3.78
C LEU A 185 -4.21 28.85 -2.68
N ALA A 186 -4.28 30.02 -2.02
CA ALA A 186 -5.22 30.31 -0.94
C ALA A 186 -6.57 30.89 -1.41
N SER A 187 -6.69 31.24 -2.69
CA SER A 187 -7.91 31.78 -3.34
C SER A 187 -8.74 30.70 -3.99
#